data_AF-A0A8J7HRR3-F1
#
_entry.id   AF-A0A8J7HRR3-F1
#
_cell.length_a   1.000
_cell.length_b   1.000
_cell.length_c   1.000
_cell.angle_alpha   90.00
_cell.angle_beta   90.00
_cell.angle_gamma   90.00
#
_symmetry.space_group_name_H-M   'P 1'
#
loop_
_entity.id
_entity.type
_entity.pdbx_description
1 polymer ?
#
loop_
_entity_poly.entity_id
_entity_poly.type
_entity_poly.pdbx_seq_one_letter_code
_entity_poly.pdbx_strand_id
1 'polypeptide(L)'
;MLGGKEISQIYRPPAPDNANPYKNPEVLAAKLYDLAGLEHVLCLEYLYALYSLVAPEEADVNIWPTLRNDLTFVSHELLLVAVSEMRHLRWVNQLLWELDHAGLTTKAYGPALEVADRIPVGNGRTRPRQLRPLNRKALADFIAVEAPSGGIDGQYSRVLATLGQPQYPDTLYQLAGRIIADGMEHFSKFREIETVLRIYQDGSSANGARPAYLRNITPAPSDHPDAKEALDGYHRLLGYLKAAYAKGDMEDANNIVSARQEMINLQAIAKKLATQGFGIPFFEPHPSE
;
A
#
# COMPACT_ATOMS: atom_id res chain seq x y z
N MET A 1 -17.92 32.52 20.99
CA MET A 1 -16.87 31.93 21.85
C MET A 1 -17.17 30.46 22.00
N LEU A 2 -16.41 29.60 21.31
CA LEU A 2 -16.43 28.15 21.47
C LEU A 2 -15.05 27.77 21.99
N GLY A 3 -15.00 27.31 23.23
CA GLY A 3 -13.76 26.95 23.92
C GLY A 3 -13.14 25.72 23.27
N GLY A 4 -12.05 25.94 22.53
CA GLY A 4 -11.15 24.88 22.10
C GLY A 4 -10.50 24.24 23.32
N LYS A 5 -10.90 23.00 23.63
CA LYS A 5 -10.02 22.09 24.35
C LYS A 5 -9.18 21.39 23.29
N GLU A 6 -7.97 21.90 23.07
CA GLU A 6 -6.90 21.13 22.45
C GLU A 6 -6.68 19.88 23.30
N ILE A 7 -7.01 18.72 22.74
CA ILE A 7 -6.72 17.43 23.36
C ILE A 7 -5.28 17.10 22.96
N SER A 8 -4.32 17.66 23.67
CA SER A 8 -2.88 17.35 23.55
C SER A 8 -2.54 16.03 24.27
N GLN A 9 -3.42 15.04 24.17
CA GLN A 9 -3.12 13.67 24.61
C GLN A 9 -2.67 12.86 23.41
N ILE A 10 -1.42 12.38 23.48
CA ILE A 10 -0.89 11.36 22.58
C ILE A 10 -1.85 10.17 22.64
N TYR A 11 -2.54 9.91 21.52
CA TYR A 11 -3.36 8.72 21.40
C TYR A 11 -2.47 7.50 21.61
N ARG A 12 -2.70 6.80 22.73
CA ARG A 12 -2.12 5.48 23.00
C ARG A 12 -3.21 4.46 22.70
N PRO A 13 -3.20 3.81 21.52
CA PRO A 13 -4.08 2.68 21.31
C PRO A 13 -3.79 1.65 22.43
N PRO A 14 -4.80 1.03 23.03
CA PRO A 14 -4.57 -0.06 23.99
C PRO A 14 -3.71 -1.11 23.29
N ALA A 15 -2.65 -1.55 23.98
CA ALA A 15 -1.85 -2.66 23.47
C ALA A 15 -2.79 -3.85 23.27
N PRO A 16 -2.87 -4.43 22.06
CA PRO A 16 -3.72 -5.59 21.85
C PRO A 16 -3.26 -6.69 22.81
N ASP A 17 -4.18 -7.18 23.64
CA ASP A 17 -3.94 -8.00 24.84
C ASP A 17 -3.12 -9.30 24.61
N ASN A 18 -2.79 -9.64 23.36
CA ASN A 18 -2.26 -10.95 22.98
C ASN A 18 -0.96 -10.91 22.14
N ALA A 19 -0.37 -9.73 21.87
CA ALA A 19 0.81 -9.65 21.02
C ALA A 19 2.11 -9.82 21.83
N ASN A 20 2.56 -11.06 22.00
CA ASN A 20 3.84 -11.36 22.68
C ASN A 20 5.01 -10.68 21.93
N PRO A 21 5.85 -9.86 22.60
CA PRO A 21 6.98 -9.21 21.94
C PRO A 21 7.93 -10.15 21.17
N TYR A 22 8.69 -9.59 20.24
CA TYR A 22 9.81 -10.30 19.61
C TYR A 22 10.93 -10.54 20.63
N LYS A 23 11.71 -11.61 20.38
CA LYS A 23 12.75 -12.08 21.31
C LYS A 23 13.86 -11.06 21.52
N ASN A 24 14.24 -10.33 20.46
CA ASN A 24 15.34 -9.37 20.46
C ASN A 24 15.19 -8.39 19.27
N PRO A 25 16.02 -7.33 19.22
CA PRO A 25 15.98 -6.36 18.12
C PRO A 25 16.25 -6.96 16.74
N GLU A 26 17.08 -8.01 16.64
CA GLU A 26 17.37 -8.70 15.38
C GLU A 26 16.12 -9.32 14.75
N VAL A 27 15.32 -10.00 15.57
CA VAL A 27 14.06 -10.60 15.12
C VAL A 27 13.05 -9.52 14.74
N LEU A 28 13.02 -8.40 15.48
CA LEU A 28 12.18 -7.25 15.13
C LEU A 28 12.61 -6.64 13.79
N ALA A 29 13.91 -6.40 13.58
CA ALA A 29 14.43 -5.81 12.36
C ALA A 29 14.21 -6.71 11.13
N ALA A 30 14.46 -8.01 11.26
CA ALA A 30 14.12 -8.98 10.21
C ALA A 30 12.62 -8.94 9.88
N LYS A 31 11.77 -8.79 10.89
CA LYS A 31 10.33 -8.72 10.66
C LYS A 31 9.90 -7.41 9.99
N LEU A 32 10.47 -6.29 10.38
CA LEU A 32 10.24 -5.00 9.74
C LEU A 32 10.68 -5.04 8.27
N TYR A 33 11.78 -5.72 7.94
CA TYR A 33 12.19 -5.94 6.56
C TYR A 33 11.10 -6.66 5.74
N ASP A 34 10.54 -7.75 6.28
CA ASP A 34 9.42 -8.47 5.64
C ASP A 34 8.18 -7.57 5.47
N LEU A 35 7.86 -6.78 6.50
CA LEU A 35 6.72 -5.88 6.48
C LEU A 35 6.89 -4.77 5.44
N ALA A 36 8.10 -4.22 5.29
CA ALA A 36 8.38 -3.25 4.22
C ALA A 36 8.06 -3.84 2.84
N GLY A 37 8.47 -5.09 2.59
CA GLY A 37 8.13 -5.74 1.32
C GLY A 37 6.64 -5.97 1.12
N LEU A 38 5.90 -6.16 2.21
CA LEU A 38 4.45 -6.27 2.19
C LEU A 38 3.77 -4.92 1.87
N GLU A 39 4.17 -3.82 2.50
CA GLU A 39 3.62 -2.49 2.18
C GLU A 39 3.90 -2.12 0.73
N HIS A 40 5.10 -2.48 0.24
CA HIS A 40 5.48 -2.20 -1.13
C HIS A 40 4.62 -2.97 -2.13
N VAL A 41 4.39 -4.27 -1.92
CA VAL A 41 3.57 -5.04 -2.86
C VAL A 41 2.10 -4.60 -2.83
N LEU A 42 1.58 -4.21 -1.66
CA LEU A 42 0.21 -3.71 -1.52
C LEU A 42 0.01 -2.37 -2.21
N CYS A 43 0.94 -1.42 -2.06
CA CYS A 43 0.81 -0.13 -2.72
C CYS A 43 0.74 -0.27 -4.26
N LEU A 44 1.55 -1.17 -4.84
CA LEU A 44 1.53 -1.45 -6.28
C LEU A 44 0.25 -2.15 -6.72
N GLU A 45 -0.22 -3.10 -5.92
CA GLU A 45 -1.45 -3.83 -6.23
C GLU A 45 -2.69 -2.92 -6.15
N TYR A 46 -2.75 -2.03 -5.15
CA TYR A 46 -3.83 -1.04 -5.00
C TYR A 46 -3.81 0.00 -6.11
N LEU A 47 -2.63 0.48 -6.53
CA LEU A 47 -2.49 1.32 -7.72
C LEU A 47 -2.96 0.60 -8.99
N TYR A 48 -2.57 -0.66 -9.19
CA TYR A 48 -3.03 -1.43 -10.35
C TYR A 48 -4.55 -1.60 -10.36
N ALA A 49 -5.15 -1.86 -9.20
CA ALA A 49 -6.59 -1.92 -9.04
C ALA A 49 -7.26 -0.57 -9.34
N LEU A 50 -6.67 0.55 -8.91
CA LEU A 50 -7.13 1.91 -9.23
C LEU A 50 -7.14 2.15 -10.75
N TYR A 51 -6.06 1.80 -11.45
CA TYR A 51 -5.99 1.99 -12.90
C TYR A 51 -6.88 1.02 -13.69
N SER A 52 -7.43 0.00 -13.04
CA SER A 52 -8.42 -0.90 -13.65
C SER A 52 -9.85 -0.37 -13.66
N LEU A 53 -10.09 0.79 -13.04
CA LEU A 53 -11.39 1.46 -13.04
C LEU A 53 -11.63 2.20 -14.35
N VAL A 54 -12.89 2.22 -14.79
CA VAL A 54 -13.34 3.16 -15.84
C VAL A 54 -13.15 4.59 -15.31
N ALA A 55 -12.71 5.52 -16.17
CA ALA A 55 -12.61 6.91 -15.75
C ALA A 55 -14.01 7.48 -15.49
N PRO A 56 -14.24 8.32 -14.46
CA PRO A 56 -15.57 8.89 -14.19
C PRO A 56 -16.23 9.58 -15.40
N GLU A 57 -15.42 10.17 -16.28
CA GLU A 57 -15.87 10.84 -17.50
C GLU A 57 -16.36 9.85 -18.57
N GLU A 58 -15.86 8.61 -18.55
CA GLU A 58 -16.20 7.51 -19.45
C GLU A 58 -17.40 6.68 -18.96
N ALA A 59 -17.92 6.97 -17.76
CA ALA A 59 -19.01 6.22 -17.15
C ALA A 59 -20.32 6.33 -17.96
N ASP A 60 -20.96 5.18 -18.23
CA ASP A 60 -22.28 5.14 -18.88
C ASP A 60 -23.39 5.51 -17.88
N VAL A 61 -23.60 6.82 -17.73
CA VAL A 61 -24.61 7.39 -16.83
C VAL A 61 -26.05 7.22 -17.32
N ASN A 62 -26.26 6.79 -18.58
CA ASN A 62 -27.60 6.51 -19.09
C ASN A 62 -28.11 5.16 -18.54
N ILE A 63 -27.20 4.18 -18.42
CA ILE A 63 -27.51 2.88 -17.81
C ILE A 63 -27.33 2.94 -16.28
N TRP A 64 -26.30 3.63 -15.80
CA TRP A 64 -25.93 3.69 -14.38
C TRP A 64 -25.81 5.14 -13.89
N PRO A 65 -26.91 5.80 -13.51
CA PRO A 65 -26.93 7.24 -13.21
C PRO A 65 -25.94 7.72 -12.14
N THR A 66 -25.60 6.86 -11.17
CA THR A 66 -24.69 7.16 -10.05
C THR A 66 -23.24 6.80 -10.31
N LEU A 67 -22.95 6.05 -11.38
CA LEU A 67 -21.64 5.40 -11.59
C LEU A 67 -20.47 6.39 -11.65
N ARG A 68 -20.68 7.57 -12.24
CA ARG A 68 -19.65 8.63 -12.26
C ARG A 68 -19.21 9.04 -10.86
N ASN A 69 -20.18 9.36 -10.00
CA ASN A 69 -19.87 9.83 -8.63
C ASN A 69 -19.26 8.70 -7.79
N ASP A 70 -19.76 7.49 -7.97
CA ASP A 70 -19.24 6.30 -7.28
C ASP A 70 -17.83 5.97 -7.73
N LEU A 71 -17.50 6.08 -9.02
CA LEU A 71 -16.13 5.92 -9.52
C LEU A 71 -15.19 7.00 -9.00
N THR A 72 -15.65 8.26 -8.89
CA THR A 72 -14.88 9.34 -8.27
C THR A 72 -14.55 9.01 -6.81
N PHE A 73 -15.56 8.58 -6.04
CA PHE A 73 -15.39 8.16 -4.65
C PHE A 73 -14.42 6.98 -4.53
N VAL A 74 -14.68 5.89 -5.25
CA VAL A 74 -13.84 4.67 -5.19
C VAL A 74 -12.40 4.96 -5.61
N SER A 75 -12.20 5.76 -6.66
CA SER A 75 -10.86 6.15 -7.11
C SER A 75 -10.11 6.97 -6.06
N HIS A 76 -10.82 7.88 -5.39
CA HIS A 76 -10.25 8.69 -4.32
C HIS A 76 -9.85 7.82 -3.11
N GLU A 77 -10.76 6.97 -2.62
CA GLU A 77 -10.49 6.12 -1.47
C GLU A 77 -9.35 5.13 -1.73
N LEU A 78 -9.33 4.50 -2.89
CA LEU A 78 -8.27 3.56 -3.26
C LEU A 78 -6.91 4.23 -3.41
N LEU A 79 -6.88 5.46 -3.95
CA LEU A 79 -5.65 6.26 -4.01
C LEU A 79 -5.15 6.63 -2.61
N LEU A 80 -6.04 7.01 -1.70
CA LEU A 80 -5.66 7.32 -0.32
C LEU A 80 -5.04 6.12 0.39
N VAL A 81 -5.64 4.93 0.24
CA VAL A 81 -5.07 3.69 0.79
C VAL A 81 -3.70 3.41 0.18
N ALA A 82 -3.55 3.45 -1.15
CA ALA A 82 -2.26 3.22 -1.80
C ALA A 82 -1.16 4.21 -1.35
N VAL A 83 -1.52 5.49 -1.17
CA VAL A 83 -0.60 6.51 -0.63
C VAL A 83 -0.26 6.24 0.83
N SER A 84 -1.20 5.72 1.62
CA SER A 84 -0.93 5.27 2.98
C SER A 84 0.11 4.15 3.00
N GLU A 85 0.01 3.16 2.11
CA GLU A 85 1.02 2.08 2.05
C GLU A 85 2.41 2.56 1.66
N MET A 86 2.51 3.56 0.78
CA MET A 86 3.80 4.21 0.48
C MET A 86 4.37 4.91 1.73
N ARG A 87 3.50 5.48 2.57
CA ARG A 87 3.89 6.08 3.84
C ARG A 87 4.30 5.03 4.86
N HIS A 88 3.59 3.90 4.93
CA HIS A 88 3.96 2.77 5.77
C HIS A 88 5.33 2.24 5.37
N LEU A 89 5.59 2.02 4.08
CA LEU A 89 6.91 1.62 3.56
C LEU A 89 8.01 2.58 4.02
N ARG A 90 7.78 3.90 3.95
CA ARG A 90 8.72 4.90 4.47
C ARG A 90 8.93 4.74 5.97
N TRP A 91 7.85 4.64 6.75
CA TRP A 91 7.92 4.53 8.21
C TRP A 91 8.62 3.26 8.68
N VAL A 92 8.41 2.14 8.00
CA VAL A 92 9.12 0.89 8.29
C VAL A 92 10.62 1.04 8.01
N ASN A 93 10.99 1.67 6.90
CA ASN A 93 12.39 1.97 6.61
C ASN A 93 13.01 2.93 7.64
N GLN A 94 12.23 3.88 8.15
CA GLN A 94 12.64 4.73 9.26
C GLN A 94 12.85 3.93 10.55
N LEU A 95 11.94 3.00 10.90
CA LEU A 95 12.12 2.10 12.04
C LEU A 95 13.39 1.26 11.90
N LEU A 96 13.65 0.68 10.72
CA LEU A 96 14.87 -0.09 10.44
C LEU A 96 16.14 0.75 10.63
N TRP A 97 16.14 1.98 10.10
CA TRP A 97 17.27 2.89 10.22
C TRP A 97 17.54 3.27 11.69
N GLU A 98 16.51 3.62 12.44
CA GLU A 98 16.65 4.02 13.84
C GLU A 98 17.14 2.87 14.74
N LEU A 99 16.71 1.63 14.48
CA LEU A 99 17.21 0.45 15.20
C LEU A 99 18.73 0.25 14.98
N ASP A 100 19.18 0.43 13.75
CA ASP A 100 20.60 0.35 13.38
C ASP A 100 21.40 1.51 14.01
N HIS A 101 20.88 2.74 13.91
CA HIS A 101 21.55 3.94 14.42
C HIS A 101 21.63 3.98 15.95
N ALA A 102 20.66 3.37 16.63
CA ALA A 102 20.69 3.18 18.09
C ALA A 102 21.65 2.05 18.54
N GLY A 103 22.29 1.34 17.61
CA GLY A 103 23.17 0.21 17.91
C GLY A 103 22.43 -1.01 18.49
N LEU A 104 21.13 -1.13 18.22
CA LEU A 104 20.31 -2.24 18.71
C LEU A 104 20.45 -3.48 17.84
N THR A 105 20.85 -3.31 16.59
CA THR A 105 21.17 -4.40 15.65
C THR A 105 22.67 -4.51 15.41
N THR A 106 23.11 -5.72 15.09
CA THR A 106 24.51 -6.08 14.79
C THR A 106 24.86 -5.88 13.31
N LYS A 107 23.86 -5.61 12.48
CA LYS A 107 23.99 -5.32 11.04
C LYS A 107 22.88 -4.37 10.59
N ALA A 108 23.13 -3.68 9.49
CA ALA A 108 22.10 -2.92 8.78
C ALA A 108 21.15 -3.88 8.03
N TYR A 109 19.84 -3.66 8.20
CA TYR A 109 18.79 -4.40 7.48
C TYR A 109 18.21 -3.61 6.31
N GLY A 110 18.21 -2.27 6.39
CA GLY A 110 17.59 -1.39 5.40
C GLY A 110 18.60 -0.68 4.49
N PRO A 111 18.11 0.00 3.44
CA PRO A 111 16.70 0.16 3.08
C PRO A 111 16.06 -1.12 2.52
N ALA A 112 14.86 -1.46 2.99
CA ALA A 112 14.04 -2.57 2.52
C ALA A 112 13.02 -2.04 1.50
N LEU A 113 13.31 -2.25 0.21
CA LEU A 113 12.48 -1.78 -0.92
C LEU A 113 12.13 -2.91 -1.89
N GLU A 114 12.41 -4.17 -1.53
CA GLU A 114 11.98 -5.33 -2.31
C GLU A 114 10.47 -5.53 -2.15
N VAL A 115 9.82 -6.23 -3.09
CA VAL A 115 8.39 -6.55 -3.01
C VAL A 115 8.18 -7.97 -2.48
N ALA A 116 7.28 -8.16 -1.51
CA ALA A 116 7.01 -9.48 -0.96
C ALA A 116 6.42 -10.43 -2.01
N ASP A 117 6.90 -11.68 -2.06
CA ASP A 117 6.38 -12.70 -2.98
C ASP A 117 5.02 -13.27 -2.54
N ARG A 118 4.69 -13.14 -1.25
CA ARG A 118 3.48 -13.70 -0.65
C ARG A 118 2.73 -12.67 0.17
N ILE A 119 1.42 -12.62 -0.04
CA ILE A 119 0.51 -11.68 0.62
C ILE A 119 -0.47 -12.47 1.50
N PRO A 120 -0.67 -12.09 2.77
CA PRO A 120 -1.67 -12.71 3.64
C PRO A 120 -3.09 -12.47 3.10
N VAL A 121 -3.99 -13.44 3.25
CA VAL A 121 -5.42 -13.32 2.84
C VAL A 121 -6.36 -13.79 3.97
N GLY A 122 -5.95 -13.53 5.21
CA GLY A 122 -6.65 -13.93 6.42
C GLY A 122 -6.55 -15.41 6.76
N ASN A 123 -6.86 -15.75 8.02
CA ASN A 123 -6.90 -17.12 8.55
C ASN A 123 -5.60 -17.92 8.34
N GLY A 124 -4.44 -17.24 8.44
CA GLY A 124 -3.13 -17.87 8.24
C GLY A 124 -2.82 -18.29 6.80
N ARG A 125 -3.68 -17.96 5.83
CA ARG A 125 -3.45 -18.26 4.41
C ARG A 125 -2.68 -17.13 3.75
N THR A 126 -1.91 -17.49 2.73
CA THR A 126 -1.19 -16.56 1.87
C THR A 126 -1.44 -16.88 0.40
N ARG A 127 -1.36 -15.87 -0.45
CA ARG A 127 -1.36 -16.00 -1.92
C ARG A 127 -0.06 -15.46 -2.51
N PRO A 128 0.34 -15.88 -3.73
CA PRO A 128 1.40 -15.20 -4.47
C PRO A 128 1.05 -13.74 -4.76
N ARG A 129 2.08 -12.88 -4.88
CA ARG A 129 1.90 -11.51 -5.37
C ARG A 129 1.36 -11.51 -6.80
N GLN A 130 0.40 -10.63 -7.07
CA GLN A 130 -0.25 -10.51 -8.37
C GLN A 130 -0.77 -9.08 -8.54
N LEU A 131 -0.65 -8.52 -9.75
CA LEU A 131 -1.29 -7.25 -10.12
C LEU A 131 -2.71 -7.54 -10.59
N ARG A 132 -3.71 -7.11 -9.83
CA ARG A 132 -5.11 -7.54 -10.03
C ARG A 132 -6.04 -6.35 -10.21
N PRO A 133 -6.93 -6.36 -11.23
CA PRO A 133 -8.03 -5.43 -11.32
C PRO A 133 -8.94 -5.48 -10.07
N LEU A 134 -9.67 -4.40 -9.78
CA LEU A 134 -10.59 -4.29 -8.62
C LEU A 134 -11.88 -5.14 -8.79
N ASN A 135 -11.75 -6.39 -9.19
CA ASN A 135 -12.86 -7.33 -9.22
C ASN A 135 -13.24 -7.76 -7.79
N ARG A 136 -14.39 -8.42 -7.66
CA ARG A 136 -14.93 -8.86 -6.37
C ARG A 136 -13.95 -9.71 -5.56
N LYS A 137 -13.17 -10.58 -6.20
CA LYS A 137 -12.19 -11.43 -5.52
C LYS A 137 -11.00 -10.62 -5.01
N ALA A 138 -10.47 -9.71 -5.81
CA ALA A 138 -9.38 -8.83 -5.39
C ALA A 138 -9.81 -7.97 -4.20
N LEU A 139 -11.00 -7.34 -4.28
CA LEU A 139 -11.54 -6.52 -3.19
C LEU A 139 -11.78 -7.32 -1.89
N ALA A 140 -12.31 -8.55 -1.99
CA ALA A 140 -12.46 -9.41 -0.82
C ALA A 140 -11.11 -9.77 -0.19
N ASP A 141 -10.07 -10.02 -1.00
CA ASP A 141 -8.73 -10.27 -0.51
C ASP A 141 -8.12 -9.01 0.12
N PHE A 142 -8.37 -7.80 -0.42
CA PHE A 142 -7.92 -6.53 0.19
C PHE A 142 -8.57 -6.32 1.57
N ILE A 143 -9.88 -6.53 1.67
CA ILE A 143 -10.60 -6.48 2.96
C ILE A 143 -10.01 -7.48 3.97
N ALA A 144 -9.63 -8.68 3.51
CA ALA A 144 -9.05 -9.71 4.36
C ALA A 144 -7.62 -9.38 4.83
N VAL A 145 -6.83 -8.68 3.99
CA VAL A 145 -5.49 -8.18 4.35
C VAL A 145 -5.58 -7.15 5.47
N GLU A 146 -6.49 -6.19 5.33
CA GLU A 146 -6.66 -5.07 6.28
C GLU A 146 -7.52 -5.42 7.50
N ALA A 147 -8.01 -6.66 7.61
CA ALA A 147 -8.87 -7.03 8.72
C ALA A 147 -8.12 -6.99 10.08
N PRO A 148 -8.69 -6.35 11.13
CA PRO A 148 -8.04 -6.16 12.44
C PRO A 148 -7.65 -7.43 13.23
N SER A 149 -7.99 -8.62 12.75
CA SER A 149 -7.90 -9.88 13.53
C SER A 149 -7.15 -11.03 12.83
N GLY A 150 -6.31 -10.76 11.83
CA GLY A 150 -5.47 -11.83 11.26
C GLY A 150 -4.57 -11.49 10.09
N GLY A 151 -4.45 -10.21 9.71
CA GLY A 151 -3.64 -9.73 8.60
C GLY A 151 -2.37 -8.98 9.04
N ILE A 152 -2.21 -7.76 8.53
CA ILE A 152 -1.05 -6.89 8.77
C ILE A 152 -1.09 -6.24 10.16
N ASP A 153 -2.28 -5.83 10.60
CA ASP A 153 -2.49 -5.25 11.93
C ASP A 153 -1.99 -6.16 13.06
N GLY A 154 -2.21 -7.47 12.93
CA GLY A 154 -1.71 -8.44 13.91
C GLY A 154 -0.17 -8.52 13.95
N GLN A 155 0.50 -8.22 12.84
CA GLN A 155 1.96 -8.21 12.76
C GLN A 155 2.54 -6.92 13.35
N TYR A 156 1.93 -5.76 13.07
CA TYR A 156 2.33 -4.49 13.69
C TYR A 156 1.97 -4.40 15.16
N SER A 157 0.89 -5.03 15.60
CA SER A 157 0.55 -5.18 17.01
C SER A 157 1.72 -5.76 17.82
N ARG A 158 2.42 -6.74 17.24
CA ARG A 158 3.61 -7.35 17.84
C ARG A 158 4.85 -6.46 17.75
N VAL A 159 4.99 -5.68 16.67
CA VAL A 159 6.02 -4.63 16.55
C VAL A 159 5.84 -3.61 17.67
N LEU A 160 4.63 -3.09 17.84
CA LEU A 160 4.28 -2.10 18.87
C LEU A 160 4.55 -2.63 20.27
N ALA A 161 4.12 -3.86 20.58
CA ALA A 161 4.37 -4.51 21.87
C ALA A 161 5.88 -4.68 22.15
N THR A 162 6.68 -4.91 21.10
CA THR A 162 8.14 -5.01 21.23
C THR A 162 8.76 -3.64 21.50
N LEU A 163 8.40 -2.64 20.70
CA LEU A 163 8.90 -1.26 20.83
C LEU A 163 8.43 -0.56 22.11
N GLY A 164 7.43 -1.11 22.81
CA GLY A 164 7.01 -0.63 24.13
C GLY A 164 7.90 -1.08 25.28
N GLN A 165 8.92 -1.92 25.02
CA GLN A 165 9.87 -2.34 26.05
C GLN A 165 10.89 -1.23 26.37
N PRO A 166 11.39 -1.13 27.62
CA PRO A 166 12.26 -0.03 28.05
C PRO A 166 13.58 0.16 27.27
N GLN A 167 14.03 -0.87 26.56
CA GLN A 167 15.27 -0.79 25.77
C GLN A 167 15.12 -0.05 24.43
N TYR A 168 13.89 0.24 23.99
CA TYR A 168 13.64 0.91 22.71
C TYR A 168 13.27 2.40 22.93
N PRO A 169 13.68 3.31 22.02
CA PRO A 169 13.24 4.69 22.06
C PRO A 169 11.73 4.86 21.90
N ASP A 170 11.12 5.72 22.71
CA ASP A 170 9.67 6.05 22.66
C ASP A 170 9.20 6.52 21.29
N THR A 171 10.09 7.17 20.52
CA THR A 171 9.80 7.64 19.16
C THR A 171 9.46 6.49 18.19
N LEU A 172 10.08 5.32 18.36
CA LEU A 172 9.78 4.14 17.54
C LEU A 172 8.40 3.57 17.85
N TYR A 173 8.03 3.54 19.14
CA TYR A 173 6.69 3.14 19.56
C TYR A 173 5.62 4.05 18.93
N GLN A 174 5.84 5.37 18.98
CA GLN A 174 4.92 6.35 18.38
C GLN A 174 4.81 6.18 16.86
N LEU A 175 5.92 5.92 16.19
CA LEU A 175 5.95 5.70 14.74
C LEU A 175 5.18 4.43 14.34
N ALA A 176 5.41 3.31 15.02
CA ALA A 176 4.67 2.07 14.80
C ALA A 176 3.17 2.23 15.14
N GLY A 177 2.84 3.01 16.17
CA GLY A 177 1.46 3.32 16.53
C GLY A 177 0.70 4.06 15.42
N ARG A 178 1.38 4.90 14.64
CA ARG A 178 0.77 5.58 13.48
C ARG A 178 0.44 4.61 12.34
N ILE A 179 1.32 3.64 12.06
CA ILE A 179 1.04 2.59 11.04
C ILE A 179 -0.25 1.84 11.39
N ILE A 180 -0.40 1.42 12.66
CA ILE A 180 -1.60 0.69 13.11
C ILE A 180 -2.86 1.56 13.00
N ALA A 181 -2.77 2.83 13.38
CA ALA A 181 -3.90 3.75 13.31
C ALA A 181 -4.37 3.96 11.85
N ASP A 182 -3.43 4.15 10.92
CA ASP A 182 -3.73 4.31 9.49
C ASP A 182 -4.32 3.00 8.91
N GLY A 183 -3.79 1.82 9.27
CA GLY A 183 -4.30 0.51 8.80
C GLY A 183 -5.77 0.22 9.16
N MET A 184 -6.20 0.62 10.36
CA MET A 184 -7.61 0.48 10.75
C MET A 184 -8.58 1.26 9.84
N GLU A 185 -8.13 2.39 9.29
CA GLU A 185 -8.94 3.17 8.35
C GLU A 185 -9.08 2.45 7.00
N HIS A 186 -8.07 1.69 6.57
CA HIS A 186 -8.06 1.01 5.26
C HIS A 186 -9.15 -0.05 5.17
N PHE A 187 -9.31 -0.86 6.22
CA PHE A 187 -10.39 -1.82 6.31
C PHE A 187 -11.74 -1.15 6.06
N SER A 188 -12.01 -0.05 6.76
CA SER A 188 -13.26 0.69 6.65
C SER A 188 -13.47 1.21 5.22
N LYS A 189 -12.43 1.81 4.61
CA LYS A 189 -12.45 2.29 3.22
C LYS A 189 -12.75 1.18 2.21
N PHE A 190 -12.12 0.01 2.34
CA PHE A 190 -12.41 -1.11 1.45
C PHE A 190 -13.83 -1.66 1.62
N ARG A 191 -14.39 -1.65 2.84
CA ARG A 191 -15.79 -2.04 3.09
C ARG A 191 -16.78 -1.04 2.48
N GLU A 192 -16.45 0.25 2.50
CA GLU A 192 -17.24 1.29 1.83
C GLU A 192 -17.19 1.12 0.30
N ILE A 193 -16.00 0.91 -0.26
CA ILE A 193 -15.81 0.58 -1.68
C ILE A 193 -16.65 -0.65 -2.07
N GLU A 194 -16.63 -1.73 -1.27
CA GLU A 194 -17.45 -2.92 -1.53
C GLU A 194 -18.94 -2.60 -1.56
N THR A 195 -19.40 -1.78 -0.62
CA THR A 195 -20.81 -1.38 -0.52
C THR A 195 -21.25 -0.60 -1.76
N VAL A 196 -20.44 0.36 -2.20
CA VAL A 196 -20.68 1.18 -3.40
C VAL A 196 -20.67 0.31 -4.66
N LEU A 197 -19.65 -0.52 -4.83
CA LEU A 197 -19.47 -1.28 -6.07
C LEU A 197 -20.46 -2.43 -6.23
N ARG A 198 -21.11 -2.87 -5.14
CA ARG A 198 -22.08 -3.99 -5.16
C ARG A 198 -23.19 -3.81 -6.18
N ILE A 199 -23.65 -2.57 -6.40
CA ILE A 199 -24.76 -2.24 -7.30
C ILE A 199 -24.42 -2.55 -8.77
N TYR A 200 -23.13 -2.53 -9.10
CA TYR A 200 -22.61 -2.70 -10.46
C TYR A 200 -22.12 -4.13 -10.74
N GLN A 201 -22.29 -5.05 -9.78
CA GLN A 201 -21.82 -6.43 -9.90
C GLN A 201 -22.76 -7.28 -10.77
N ASP A 202 -24.06 -7.00 -10.75
CA ASP A 202 -25.08 -7.84 -11.38
C ASP A 202 -25.22 -7.63 -12.91
N GLY A 203 -24.51 -6.65 -13.47
CA GLY A 203 -24.31 -6.55 -14.93
C GLY A 203 -23.61 -7.78 -15.53
N SER A 204 -23.02 -8.64 -14.69
CA SER A 204 -22.36 -9.88 -15.07
C SER A 204 -23.27 -11.12 -15.18
N SER A 205 -24.51 -11.05 -14.69
CA SER A 205 -25.32 -12.25 -14.41
C SER A 205 -26.03 -12.85 -15.63
N ALA A 206 -26.19 -12.11 -16.72
CA ALA A 206 -26.95 -12.60 -17.87
C ALA A 206 -26.09 -13.15 -19.02
N ASN A 207 -24.83 -12.72 -19.19
CA ASN A 207 -24.00 -13.06 -20.36
C ASN A 207 -22.47 -13.09 -20.11
N GLY A 208 -22.01 -13.19 -18.86
CA GLY A 208 -20.57 -13.13 -18.56
C GLY A 208 -19.93 -11.76 -18.82
N ALA A 209 -20.75 -10.71 -18.83
CA ALA A 209 -20.29 -9.35 -19.05
C ALA A 209 -19.50 -8.81 -17.84
N ARG A 210 -18.48 -8.00 -18.12
CA ARG A 210 -17.62 -7.35 -17.13
C ARG A 210 -18.45 -6.37 -16.27
N PRO A 211 -18.14 -6.20 -14.97
CA PRO A 211 -18.76 -5.16 -14.16
C PRO A 211 -18.59 -3.76 -14.79
N ALA A 212 -19.62 -2.93 -14.71
CA ALA A 212 -19.67 -1.63 -15.40
C ALA A 212 -18.57 -0.64 -14.97
N TYR A 213 -18.06 -0.81 -13.75
CA TYR A 213 -17.02 0.04 -13.17
C TYR A 213 -15.59 -0.36 -13.57
N LEU A 214 -15.41 -1.52 -14.19
CA LEU A 214 -14.08 -2.00 -14.60
C LEU A 214 -13.82 -1.73 -16.08
N ARG A 215 -12.57 -1.49 -16.41
CA ARG A 215 -12.01 -1.64 -17.77
C ARG A 215 -11.27 -2.96 -17.90
N ASN A 216 -11.12 -3.44 -19.14
CA ASN A 216 -10.33 -4.63 -19.40
C ASN A 216 -8.88 -4.19 -19.51
N ILE A 217 -8.07 -4.53 -18.51
CA ILE A 217 -6.63 -4.32 -18.55
C ILE A 217 -5.91 -5.65 -18.47
N THR A 218 -4.85 -5.77 -19.24
CA THR A 218 -3.89 -6.88 -19.19
C THR A 218 -2.49 -6.32 -18.96
N PRO A 219 -1.54 -7.11 -18.43
CA PRO A 219 -0.14 -6.66 -18.38
C PRO A 219 0.31 -6.17 -19.76
N ALA A 220 0.91 -4.99 -19.80
CA ALA A 220 1.47 -4.45 -21.03
C ALA A 220 2.58 -5.40 -21.56
N PRO A 221 2.71 -5.60 -22.87
CA PRO A 221 3.83 -6.32 -23.45
C PRO A 221 5.18 -5.71 -23.03
N SER A 222 6.21 -6.55 -22.89
CA SER A 222 7.55 -6.13 -22.46
C SER A 222 8.23 -5.12 -23.39
N ASP A 223 7.81 -5.06 -24.67
CA ASP A 223 8.30 -4.12 -25.68
C ASP A 223 7.42 -2.87 -25.82
N HIS A 224 6.35 -2.74 -25.02
CA HIS A 224 5.49 -1.56 -25.07
C HIS A 224 6.25 -0.32 -24.56
N PRO A 225 6.42 0.74 -25.36
CA PRO A 225 7.31 1.85 -25.03
C PRO A 225 6.90 2.57 -23.74
N ASP A 226 5.61 2.83 -23.55
CA ASP A 226 5.10 3.46 -22.32
C ASP A 226 5.29 2.55 -21.09
N ALA A 227 5.19 1.22 -21.24
CA ALA A 227 5.37 0.30 -20.13
C ALA A 227 6.84 0.24 -19.71
N LYS A 228 7.75 0.26 -20.69
CA LYS A 228 9.18 0.38 -20.44
C LYS A 228 9.53 1.70 -19.75
N GLU A 229 8.99 2.82 -20.21
CA GLU A 229 9.20 4.13 -19.58
C GLU A 229 8.69 4.13 -18.13
N ALA A 230 7.53 3.52 -17.86
CA ALA A 230 7.02 3.35 -16.52
C ALA A 230 7.95 2.49 -15.65
N LEU A 231 8.41 1.33 -16.13
CA LEU A 231 9.32 0.47 -15.37
C LEU A 231 10.66 1.16 -15.09
N ASP A 232 11.23 1.85 -16.07
CA ASP A 232 12.44 2.66 -15.89
C ASP A 232 12.23 3.75 -14.83
N GLY A 233 11.08 4.44 -14.86
CA GLY A 233 10.70 5.44 -13.87
C GLY A 233 10.50 4.87 -12.47
N TYR A 234 9.89 3.69 -12.37
CA TYR A 234 9.76 2.95 -11.12
C TYR A 234 11.12 2.55 -10.54
N HIS A 235 12.06 2.09 -11.36
CA HIS A 235 13.42 1.79 -10.89
C HIS A 235 14.19 3.04 -10.46
N ARG A 236 14.04 4.17 -11.17
CA ARG A 236 14.61 5.45 -10.74
C ARG A 236 14.02 5.91 -9.41
N LEU A 237 12.70 5.80 -9.24
CA LEU A 237 12.00 6.05 -7.98
C LEU A 237 12.61 5.24 -6.84
N LEU A 238 12.75 3.92 -6.99
CA LEU A 238 13.36 3.07 -5.98
C LEU A 238 14.82 3.46 -5.70
N GLY A 239 15.58 3.87 -6.73
CA GLY A 239 16.93 4.40 -6.58
C GLY A 239 16.99 5.65 -5.70
N TYR A 240 16.08 6.60 -5.91
CA TYR A 240 15.97 7.81 -5.07
C TYR A 240 15.58 7.48 -3.63
N LEU A 241 14.60 6.58 -3.43
CA LEU A 241 14.18 6.15 -2.10
C LEU A 241 15.32 5.42 -1.37
N LYS A 242 16.04 4.53 -2.06
CA LYS A 242 17.20 3.83 -1.51
C LYS A 242 18.27 4.81 -1.06
N ALA A 243 18.57 5.83 -1.86
CA ALA A 243 19.56 6.85 -1.53
C ALA A 243 19.15 7.71 -0.32
N ALA A 244 17.87 8.10 -0.23
CA ALA A 244 17.34 8.87 0.90
C ALA A 244 17.34 8.03 2.19
N TYR A 245 16.76 6.83 2.13
CA TYR A 245 16.57 5.99 3.32
C TYR A 245 17.88 5.48 3.91
N ALA A 246 18.90 5.23 3.08
CA ALA A 246 20.22 4.80 3.56
C ALA A 246 20.89 5.83 4.48
N LYS A 247 20.54 7.12 4.36
CA LYS A 247 21.11 8.19 5.20
C LYS A 247 20.28 8.46 6.45
N GLY A 248 19.11 7.85 6.60
CA GLY A 248 18.13 8.24 7.63
C GLY A 248 17.44 9.57 7.35
N ASP A 249 17.82 10.24 6.25
CA ASP A 249 17.24 11.50 5.84
C ASP A 249 15.96 11.22 5.04
N MET A 250 14.92 10.83 5.77
CA MET A 250 13.59 10.51 5.24
C MET A 250 12.91 11.75 4.63
N GLU A 251 13.53 12.92 4.79
CA GLU A 251 13.11 14.21 4.23
C GLU A 251 14.16 14.81 3.28
N ASP A 252 15.19 14.04 2.83
CA ASP A 252 16.24 14.50 1.90
C ASP A 252 15.56 15.17 0.71
N ALA A 253 15.61 16.52 0.72
CA ALA A 253 14.71 17.31 -0.09
C ALA A 253 14.90 17.02 -1.58
N ASN A 254 16.11 16.65 -2.01
CA ASN A 254 16.38 16.41 -3.42
C ASN A 254 15.90 15.03 -3.86
N ASN A 255 16.29 13.96 -3.15
CA ASN A 255 15.89 12.60 -3.51
C ASN A 255 14.38 12.39 -3.37
N ILE A 256 13.77 12.95 -2.32
CA ILE A 256 12.31 12.84 -2.11
C ILE A 256 11.53 13.65 -3.15
N VAL A 257 12.02 14.82 -3.57
CA VAL A 257 11.40 15.59 -4.67
C VAL A 257 11.50 14.83 -5.99
N SER A 258 12.67 14.26 -6.31
CA SER A 258 12.83 13.45 -7.52
C SER A 258 11.95 12.20 -7.50
N ALA A 259 11.89 11.49 -6.37
CA ALA A 259 10.97 10.37 -6.17
C ALA A 259 9.51 10.79 -6.43
N ARG A 260 9.06 11.91 -5.85
CA ARG A 260 7.70 12.41 -6.08
C ARG A 260 7.43 12.73 -7.55
N GLN A 261 8.41 13.28 -8.27
CA GLN A 261 8.26 13.55 -9.69
C GLN A 261 8.09 12.25 -10.50
N GLU A 262 8.87 11.21 -10.20
CA GLU A 262 8.71 9.89 -10.83
C GLU A 262 7.33 9.29 -10.51
N MET A 263 6.82 9.43 -9.27
CA MET A 263 5.47 8.97 -8.93
C MET A 263 4.36 9.67 -9.75
N ILE A 264 4.49 10.98 -9.98
CA ILE A 264 3.55 11.74 -10.82
C ILE A 264 3.62 11.26 -12.27
N ASN A 265 4.82 11.06 -12.80
CA ASN A 265 5.03 10.56 -14.16
C ASN A 265 4.45 9.15 -14.32
N LEU A 266 4.73 8.25 -13.37
CA LEU A 266 4.17 6.90 -13.30
C LEU A 266 2.65 6.92 -13.33
N GLN A 267 2.02 7.81 -12.56
CA GLN A 267 0.57 7.92 -12.54
C GLN A 267 0.01 8.36 -13.91
N ALA A 268 0.67 9.30 -14.58
CA ALA A 268 0.25 9.74 -15.91
C ALA A 268 0.36 8.61 -16.94
N ILE A 269 1.49 7.89 -16.95
CA ILE A 269 1.73 6.76 -17.85
C ILE A 269 0.75 5.62 -17.57
N ALA A 270 0.52 5.28 -16.30
CA ALA A 270 -0.41 4.22 -15.91
C ALA A 270 -1.84 4.51 -16.40
N LYS A 271 -2.32 5.75 -16.27
CA LYS A 271 -3.62 6.16 -16.79
C LYS A 271 -3.69 6.04 -18.31
N LYS A 272 -2.62 6.45 -19.02
CA LYS A 272 -2.50 6.33 -20.48
C LYS A 272 -2.54 4.86 -20.94
N LEU A 273 -1.76 3.99 -20.30
CA LEU A 273 -1.77 2.55 -20.59
C LEU A 273 -3.15 1.94 -20.35
N ALA A 274 -3.81 2.34 -19.26
CA ALA A 274 -5.09 1.79 -18.90
C ALA A 274 -6.20 2.12 -19.92
N THR A 275 -6.17 3.29 -20.58
CA THR A 275 -7.13 3.60 -21.67
C THR A 275 -6.88 2.76 -22.92
N GLN A 276 -5.66 2.22 -23.09
CA GLN A 276 -5.29 1.30 -24.16
C GLN A 276 -5.54 -0.18 -23.81
N GLY A 277 -6.06 -0.46 -22.61
CA GLY A 277 -6.30 -1.82 -22.14
C GLY A 277 -5.07 -2.51 -21.52
N PHE A 278 -4.08 -1.73 -21.11
CA PHE A 278 -2.84 -2.22 -20.50
C PHE A 278 -2.65 -1.73 -19.07
N GLY A 279 -2.02 -2.55 -18.23
CA GLY A 279 -1.51 -2.17 -16.91
C GLY A 279 0.01 -2.34 -16.86
N ILE A 280 0.68 -1.55 -16.01
CA ILE A 280 2.14 -1.64 -15.85
C ILE A 280 2.51 -2.99 -15.22
N PRO A 281 3.41 -3.80 -15.81
CA PRO A 281 3.79 -5.10 -15.29
C PRO A 281 4.91 -4.99 -14.24
N PHE A 282 4.66 -4.31 -13.10
CA PHE A 282 5.65 -4.05 -12.05
C PHE A 282 6.43 -5.27 -11.52
N PHE A 283 5.91 -6.48 -11.69
CA PHE A 283 6.54 -7.72 -11.20
C PHE A 283 7.26 -8.52 -12.28
N GLU A 284 7.27 -8.06 -13.53
CA GLU A 284 8.07 -8.69 -14.58
C GLU A 284 9.56 -8.33 -14.41
N PRO A 285 10.48 -9.27 -14.75
CA PRO A 285 11.91 -9.00 -14.66
C PRO A 285 12.29 -7.80 -15.54
N HIS A 286 13.05 -6.86 -15.00
CA HIS A 286 13.60 -5.79 -15.82
C HIS A 286 14.69 -6.36 -16.74
N PRO A 287 14.77 -5.98 -18.03
CA PRO A 287 15.75 -6.52 -18.97
C PRO A 287 17.23 -6.18 -18.67
N SER A 288 17.56 -5.74 -17.46
CA SER A 288 18.92 -5.42 -17.02
C SER A 288 19.32 -6.07 -15.68
N GLU A 289 18.65 -7.15 -15.30
CA GLU A 289 19.15 -8.12 -14.30
C GLU A 289 19.71 -9.38 -14.96
#